data_AF-A0A6J4QTC0-F1
#
_entry.id   AF-A0A6J4QTC0-F1
#
_cell.length_a   1.000
_cell.length_b   1.000
_cell.length_c   1.000
_cell.angle_alpha   90.00
_cell.angle_beta   90.00
_cell.angle_gamma   90.00
#
_symmetry.space_group_name_H-M   'P 1'
#
loop_
_entity.id
_entity.type
_entity.pdbx_description
1 polymer ?
#
loop_
_entity_poly.entity_id
_entity_poly.type
_entity_poly.pdbx_seq_one_letter_code
_entity_poly.pdbx_strand_id
1 'polypeptide(L)' 'MDNIQREAEVQEHLFEDYGSIPNNPSLPLLVYPQVLGESERYPSRCKELLAGNGWGGAWVNGVFSYHHYHSNA' A
#
# COMPACT_ATOMS: atom_id res chain seq x y z
N MET A 1 24.54 12.31 -5.95
CA MET A 1 23.30 11.56 -6.25
C MET A 1 23.44 10.27 -5.49
N ASP A 2 23.13 10.31 -4.20
CA ASP A 2 23.39 9.18 -3.32
C ASP A 2 22.17 8.28 -3.37
N ASN A 3 22.25 7.24 -4.20
CA ASN A 3 21.26 6.18 -4.25
C ASN A 3 21.51 5.24 -3.07
N ILE A 4 21.10 5.67 -1.87
CA ILE A 4 21.11 4.80 -0.70
C ILE A 4 19.94 3.82 -0.87
N GLN A 5 20.21 2.64 -1.42
CA GLN A 5 19.33 1.50 -1.21
C GLN A 5 19.39 1.14 0.27
N ARG A 6 18.50 1.74 1.07
CA ARG A 6 18.20 1.21 2.40
C ARG A 6 17.45 -0.11 2.18
N GLU A 7 17.89 -1.18 2.83
CA GLU A 7 17.01 -2.34 3.00
C GLU A 7 15.72 -1.83 3.63
N ALA A 8 14.59 -2.09 2.99
CA ALA A 8 13.30 -1.71 3.52
C ALA A 8 13.09 -2.56 4.78
N GLU A 9 13.03 -1.91 5.94
CA GLU A 9 12.54 -2.54 7.15
C GLU A 9 11.10 -3.00 6.89
N VAL A 10 10.84 -4.31 6.96
CA VAL A 10 9.50 -4.86 6.72
C VAL A 10 8.84 -5.11 8.06
N GLN A 11 7.62 -4.59 8.22
CA GLN A 11 6.79 -4.85 9.39
C GLN A 11 5.75 -5.90 9.03
N GLU A 12 5.67 -6.96 9.84
CA GLU A 12 4.71 -8.05 9.66
C GLU A 12 3.61 -7.95 10.71
N HIS A 13 2.35 -8.03 10.27
CA HIS A 13 1.19 -8.03 11.14
C HIS A 13 0.29 -9.22 10.82
N LEU A 14 0.18 -10.16 11.75
CA LEU A 14 -0.78 -11.26 11.65
C LEU A 14 -2.06 -10.87 12.39
N PHE A 15 -3.20 -11.13 11.77
CA PHE A 15 -4.50 -10.84 12.35
C PHE A 15 -5.30 -12.12 12.48
N GLU A 16 -5.94 -12.30 13.63
CA GLU A 16 -6.90 -13.37 13.83
C GLU A 16 -8.15 -13.16 12.97
N ASP A 17 -8.85 -14.25 12.69
CA ASP A 17 -10.15 -14.20 12.04
C ASP A 17 -11.14 -13.43 12.95
N TYR A 18 -11.67 -12.34 12.43
CA TYR A 18 -12.59 -11.46 13.15
C TYR A 18 -14.07 -11.78 12.81
N GLY A 19 -14.32 -12.79 11.98
CA GLY A 19 -15.65 -13.25 11.55
C GLY A 19 -16.40 -12.29 10.62
N SER A 20 -16.47 -11.02 10.98
CA SER A 20 -17.07 -9.95 10.18
C SER A 20 -16.09 -9.30 9.19
N ILE A 21 -14.78 -9.43 9.45
CA ILE A 21 -13.71 -8.97 8.57
C ILE A 21 -12.88 -10.21 8.20
N PRO A 22 -12.77 -10.55 6.90
CA PRO A 22 -12.15 -11.80 6.46
C PRO A 22 -10.62 -11.69 6.46
N ASN A 23 -10.00 -11.60 7.65
CA ASN A 23 -8.56 -11.63 7.79
C ASN A 23 -8.00 -13.02 7.42
N ASN A 24 -6.77 -13.08 6.93
CA ASN A 24 -6.09 -14.35 6.67
C ASN A 24 -5.28 -14.77 7.91
N PRO A 25 -5.60 -15.90 8.57
CA PRO A 25 -4.92 -16.31 9.80
C PRO A 25 -3.51 -16.88 9.57
N SER A 26 -3.13 -17.15 8.32
CA SER A 26 -1.85 -17.79 7.96
C SER A 26 -0.91 -16.87 7.18
N LEU A 27 -1.40 -15.78 6.61
CA LEU A 27 -0.62 -14.84 5.81
C LEU A 27 -0.59 -13.46 6.50
N PRO A 28 0.60 -12.92 6.82
CA PRO A 28 0.70 -11.60 7.44
C PRO A 28 0.42 -10.48 6.44
N LEU A 29 -0.11 -9.36 6.93
CA LEU A 29 0.02 -8.07 6.28
C LEU A 29 1.48 -7.62 6.37
N LEU A 30 2.08 -7.30 5.23
CA LEU A 30 3.41 -6.72 5.15
C LEU A 30 3.30 -5.20 4.94
N VAL A 31 3.90 -4.42 5.83
CA VAL A 31 4.00 -2.97 5.71
C VAL A 31 5.46 -2.60 5.46
N TYR A 32 5.70 -1.88 4.38
CA TYR A 32 7.02 -1.37 4.01
C TYR A 32 7.06 0.15 4.30
N PRO A 33 7.39 0.55 5.54
CA PRO A 33 7.45 1.95 5.93
C PRO A 33 8.46 2.74 5.08
N GLN A 34 8.08 3.97 4.75
CA GLN A 34 8.99 4.99 4.19
C GLN A 34 9.71 4.58 2.89
N VAL A 35 9.13 3.70 2.08
CA VAL A 35 9.73 3.28 0.80
C VAL A 35 9.69 4.34 -0.29
N LEU A 36 8.85 5.36 -0.14
CA LEU A 36 8.75 6.47 -1.08
C LEU A 36 9.56 7.67 -0.58
N GLY A 37 10.46 8.16 -1.42
CA GLY A 37 11.15 9.43 -1.20
C GLY A 37 10.18 10.61 -1.26
N GLU A 38 10.67 11.80 -0.89
CA GLU A 38 9.84 13.01 -0.87
C GLU A 38 9.26 13.36 -2.24
N SER A 39 10.04 13.16 -3.31
CA SER A 39 9.61 13.36 -4.70
C SER A 39 8.53 12.38 -5.15
N GLU A 40 8.48 11.19 -4.58
CA GLU A 40 7.49 10.17 -4.93
C GLU A 40 6.16 10.40 -4.20
N ARG A 41 6.08 11.31 -3.22
CA ARG A 41 4.81 11.64 -2.52
C ARG A 41 3.80 12.36 -3.41
N TYR A 42 4.22 12.90 -4.55
CA TYR A 42 3.29 13.48 -5.53
C TYR A 42 2.52 12.36 -6.24
N PRO A 43 1.18 12.43 -6.33
CA PRO A 43 0.38 11.37 -6.96
C PRO A 43 0.81 11.01 -8.38
N SER A 44 1.29 11.98 -9.17
CA SER A 44 1.83 11.72 -10.51
C SER A 44 3.08 10.84 -10.50
N ARG A 45 4.03 11.09 -9.59
CA ARG A 45 5.26 10.30 -9.45
C ARG A 45 4.99 8.91 -8.90
N CYS A 46 4.10 8.77 -7.91
CA CYS A 46 3.60 7.46 -7.49
C CYS A 46 3.06 6.64 -8.66
N LYS A 47 2.23 7.24 -9.52
CA LYS A 47 1.65 6.54 -10.68
C LYS A 47 2.71 6.10 -11.69
N GLU A 48 3.68 6.95 -11.97
CA GLU A 48 4.80 6.61 -12.86
C GLU A 48 5.65 5.46 -12.29
N LEU A 49 5.94 5.49 -10.98
CA LEU A 49 6.67 4.42 -10.30
C LEU A 49 5.94 3.08 -10.39
N LEU A 50 4.63 3.08 -10.09
CA LEU A 50 3.80 1.86 -10.18
C LEU A 50 3.76 1.34 -11.62
N ALA A 51 3.50 2.20 -12.59
CA ALA A 51 3.46 1.82 -14.00
C ALA A 51 4.80 1.26 -14.49
N GLY A 52 5.93 1.86 -14.06
CA GLY A 52 7.27 1.38 -14.38
C GLY A 52 7.58 -0.03 -13.85
N ASN A 53 6.85 -0.48 -12.82
CA ASN A 53 6.95 -1.83 -12.26
C ASN A 53 5.85 -2.78 -12.80
N GLY A 54 5.11 -2.38 -13.84
CA GLY A 54 4.04 -3.19 -14.44
C GLY A 54 2.68 -3.07 -13.74
N TRP A 55 2.56 -2.20 -12.73
CA TRP A 55 1.31 -1.97 -12.01
C TRP A 55 0.50 -0.86 -12.69
N GLY A 56 -0.37 -1.26 -13.62
CA GLY A 56 -1.31 -0.38 -14.31
C GLY A 56 -2.60 -0.08 -13.52
N GLY A 57 -3.48 0.76 -14.09
CA GLY A 57 -4.81 1.02 -13.51
C GLY A 57 -4.85 1.92 -12.28
N ALA A 58 -3.73 2.56 -11.92
CA ALA A 58 -3.67 3.45 -10.77
C ALA A 58 -4.55 4.70 -10.92
N TRP A 59 -5.33 5.00 -9.88
CA TRP A 59 -6.20 6.17 -9.75
C TRP A 59 -5.77 7.04 -8.56
N VAL A 60 -6.19 8.30 -8.55
CA VAL A 60 -5.91 9.26 -7.47
C VAL A 60 -7.24 9.73 -6.89
N ASN A 61 -7.38 9.66 -5.58
CA ASN A 61 -8.54 10.18 -4.85
C ASN A 61 -8.18 10.43 -3.38
N GLY A 62 -9.15 10.86 -2.58
CA GLY A 62 -9.02 11.05 -1.13
C GLY A 62 -9.38 9.81 -0.30
N VAL A 63 -8.94 9.83 0.96
CA VAL A 63 -9.38 8.90 2.01
C VAL A 63 -10.52 9.55 2.78
N PHE A 64 -11.67 8.88 2.85
CA PHE A 64 -12.81 9.35 3.61
C PHE A 64 -12.70 8.96 5.09
N SER A 65 -13.27 9.77 5.97
CA SER A 65 -13.31 9.51 7.42
C SER A 65 -14.42 8.53 7.85
N TYR A 66 -15.13 7.94 6.89
CA TYR A 66 -16.19 6.96 7.11
C TYR A 66 -15.87 5.67 6.35
N HIS A 67 -16.40 4.55 6.86
CA HIS A 67 -16.27 3.26 6.19
C HIS A 67 -17.07 3.25 4.89
N HIS A 68 -16.38 2.95 3.79
CA HIS A 68 -16.99 2.81 2.48
C HIS A 68 -16.96 1.33 2.08
N TYR A 69 -18.10 0.76 1.72
CA TYR A 69 -18.24 -0.65 1.34
C TYR A 69 -18.95 -0.77 -0.01
N HIS A 70 -18.37 -1.54 -0.93
CA HIS A 70 -18.98 -1.85 -2.21
C HIS A 70 -19.51 -3.29 -2.19
N SER A 71 -20.77 -3.45 -1.80
CA SER A 71 -21.43 -4.76 -1.69
C SER A 71 -21.63 -5.49 -3.03
N ASN A 72 -21.48 -4.78 -4.15
CA ASN A 72 -21.85 -5.25 -5.50
C ASN A 72 -20.78 -4.91 -6.56
N ALA A 73 -19.50 -4.78 -6.19
CA ALA A 73 -18.44 -4.58 -7.17
C ALA A 73 -18.08 -5.89 -7.91
#